data_AF-A0A4R4BPC9-F1
#
_entry.id   AF-A0A4R4BPC9-F1
#
_cell.length_a   1.000
_cell.length_b   1.000
_cell.length_c   1.000
_cell.angle_alpha   90.00
_cell.angle_beta   90.00
_cell.angle_gamma   90.00
#
_symmetry.space_group_name_H-M   'P 1'
#
loop_
_entity.id
_entity.type
_entity.pdbx_description
1 polymer ?
#
loop_
_entity_poly.entity_id
_entity_poly.type
_entity_poly.pdbx_seq_one_letter_code
_entity_poly.pdbx_strand_id
1 'polypeptide(L)'
;MEQQPEDLRGMSPEEARDYILGHLSTLKLTEKQKEELRQEREKWEKRMSLAESLGQPDLVEEARKKRDEVLQKETQLQAEIDTLKTQIQQMQRQLPALKARERSIDTDLLEQELLMTTGHLPGEEEGTATERALSALEKEQAAQAALEELKKKMQNPQNPS
;
A
#
# COMPACT_ATOMS: atom_id res chain seq x y z
N MET A 1 1.05 -13.70 -9.94
CA MET A 1 0.16 -12.57 -9.64
C MET A 1 0.48 -11.51 -10.66
N GLU A 2 -0.47 -11.16 -11.52
CA GLU A 2 -0.31 -10.02 -12.42
C GLU A 2 -0.31 -8.75 -11.56
N GLN A 3 0.74 -7.94 -11.63
CA GLN A 3 0.76 -6.64 -10.98
C GLN A 3 -0.26 -5.77 -11.71
N GLN A 4 -1.26 -5.27 -10.99
CA GLN A 4 -2.20 -4.31 -11.55
C GLN A 4 -1.45 -3.01 -11.89
N PRO A 5 -1.83 -2.28 -12.95
CA PRO A 5 -1.13 -1.06 -13.35
C PRO A 5 -1.14 0.03 -12.25
N GLU A 6 -2.07 -0.03 -11.31
CA GLU A 6 -2.16 0.82 -10.12
C GLU A 6 -1.35 0.33 -8.90
N ASP A 7 -0.66 -0.81 -8.97
CA ASP A 7 0.09 -1.38 -7.84
C ASP A 7 1.49 -0.77 -7.72
N LEU A 8 1.71 0.04 -6.69
CA LEU A 8 2.99 0.69 -6.42
C LEU A 8 3.88 -0.10 -5.46
N ARG A 9 3.55 -1.36 -5.17
CA ARG A 9 4.36 -2.21 -4.28
C ARG A 9 5.76 -2.43 -4.85
N GLY A 10 6.77 -2.19 -4.00
CA GLY A 10 8.17 -2.39 -4.35
C GLY A 10 8.84 -1.17 -5.00
N MET A 11 8.09 -0.09 -5.26
CA MET A 11 8.65 1.19 -5.70
C MET A 11 9.06 2.06 -4.52
N SER A 12 10.12 2.84 -4.68
CA SER A 12 10.43 3.93 -3.75
C SER A 12 9.38 5.05 -3.84
N PRO A 13 9.25 5.92 -2.82
CA PRO A 13 8.30 7.04 -2.88
C PRO A 13 8.61 8.05 -3.99
N GLU A 14 9.85 8.14 -4.46
CA GLU A 14 10.23 8.99 -5.60
C GLU A 14 9.83 8.33 -6.92
N GLU A 15 10.18 7.05 -7.12
CA GLU A 15 9.80 6.27 -8.31
C GLU A 15 8.28 6.21 -8.49
N ALA A 16 7.54 6.01 -7.40
CA ALA A 16 6.09 6.01 -7.40
C ALA A 16 5.50 7.35 -7.86
N ARG A 17 6.12 8.48 -7.50
CA ARG A 17 5.68 9.81 -7.96
C ARG A 17 5.96 10.01 -9.44
N ASP A 18 7.14 9.63 -9.91
CA ASP A 18 7.50 9.72 -11.32
C ASP A 18 6.58 8.85 -12.18
N TYR A 19 6.24 7.66 -11.70
CA TYR A 19 5.28 6.77 -12.34
C TYR A 19 3.88 7.39 -12.45
N ILE A 20 3.40 8.02 -11.38
CA ILE A 20 2.13 8.77 -11.37
C ILE A 20 2.19 9.96 -12.34
N LEU A 21 3.32 10.68 -12.42
CA LEU A 21 3.50 11.79 -13.36
C LEU A 21 3.46 11.31 -14.82
N GLY A 22 4.00 10.12 -15.10
CA GLY A 22 3.85 9.46 -16.40
C GLY A 22 2.37 9.24 -16.76
N HIS A 23 1.60 8.69 -15.83
CA HIS A 23 0.16 8.48 -16.02
C HIS A 23 -0.61 9.79 -16.19
N LEU A 24 -0.27 10.83 -15.43
CA LEU A 24 -0.85 12.17 -15.59
C LEU A 24 -0.55 12.77 -16.96
N SER A 25 0.66 12.54 -17.50
CA SER A 25 1.05 13.01 -18.83
C SER A 25 0.24 12.30 -19.91
N THR A 26 0.08 10.96 -19.80
CA THR A 26 -0.79 10.18 -20.68
C THR A 26 -2.22 10.68 -20.60
N LEU A 27 -2.77 10.87 -19.39
CA LEU A 27 -4.12 11.43 -19.20
C LEU A 27 -4.30 12.76 -19.93
N LYS A 28 -3.33 13.68 -19.81
CA LYS A 28 -3.39 14.98 -20.47
C LYS A 28 -3.33 14.88 -22.00
N LEU A 29 -2.53 13.94 -22.52
CA LEU A 29 -2.46 13.67 -23.95
C LEU A 29 -3.80 13.12 -24.46
N THR A 30 -4.39 12.14 -23.76
CA THR A 30 -5.69 11.55 -24.11
C THR A 30 -6.82 12.59 -24.02
N GLU A 31 -6.81 13.46 -23.00
CA GLU A 31 -7.75 14.59 -22.90
C GLU A 31 -7.64 15.53 -24.10
N LYS A 32 -6.43 15.83 -24.57
CA LYS A 32 -6.20 16.66 -25.75
C LYS A 32 -6.70 15.96 -27.03
N GLN A 33 -6.41 14.68 -27.21
CA GLN A 33 -6.88 13.90 -28.35
C GLN A 33 -8.41 13.86 -28.41
N LYS A 34 -9.08 13.73 -27.26
CA LYS A 34 -10.54 13.81 -27.19
C LYS A 34 -11.06 15.17 -27.67
N GLU A 35 -10.42 16.26 -27.27
CA GLU A 35 -10.80 17.61 -27.72
C GLU A 35 -10.59 17.81 -29.23
N GLU A 36 -9.52 17.24 -29.80
CA GLU A 36 -9.30 17.24 -31.26
C GLU A 36 -10.42 16.49 -32.00
N LEU A 37 -10.82 15.32 -31.49
CA LEU A 37 -11.96 14.56 -32.05
C LEU A 37 -13.28 15.31 -31.90
N ARG A 38 -13.50 16.01 -30.79
CA ARG A 38 -14.69 16.85 -30.59
C ARG A 38 -14.76 17.94 -31.66
N GLN A 39 -13.65 18.62 -31.93
CA GLN A 39 -13.59 19.64 -33.00
C GLN A 39 -13.82 19.02 -34.38
N GLU A 40 -13.32 17.80 -34.62
CA GLU A 40 -13.59 17.07 -35.86
C GLU A 40 -15.08 16.72 -36.00
N ARG A 41 -15.72 16.26 -34.92
CA ARG A 41 -17.16 15.97 -34.87
C ARG A 41 -17.98 17.21 -35.23
N GLU A 42 -17.66 18.37 -34.63
CA GLU A 42 -18.33 19.64 -34.93
C GLU A 42 -18.15 20.07 -36.41
N LYS A 43 -17.01 19.76 -37.03
CA LYS A 43 -16.81 20.00 -38.48
C LYS A 43 -17.73 19.12 -39.32
N TRP A 44 -17.88 17.84 -38.97
CA TRP A 44 -18.78 16.94 -39.68
C TRP A 44 -20.25 17.29 -39.48
N GLU A 45 -20.65 17.76 -38.29
CA GLU A 45 -22.00 18.27 -38.04
C GLU A 45 -22.32 19.50 -38.91
N LYS A 46 -21.37 20.45 -39.03
CA LYS A 46 -21.52 21.60 -39.93
C LYS A 46 -21.62 21.19 -41.40
N ARG A 47 -20.82 20.20 -41.84
CA ARG A 47 -20.89 19.65 -43.21
C ARG A 47 -22.23 18.98 -43.49
N MET A 48 -22.75 18.23 -42.52
CA MET A 48 -24.06 17.59 -42.61
C MET A 48 -25.17 18.64 -42.76
N SER A 49 -25.18 19.67 -41.90
CA SER A 49 -26.15 20.77 -41.99
C SER A 49 -26.08 21.52 -43.33
N LEU A 50 -24.87 21.74 -43.86
CA LEU A 50 -24.70 22.35 -45.19
C LEU A 50 -25.28 21.45 -46.29
N ALA A 51 -24.97 20.16 -46.28
CA ALA A 51 -25.50 19.20 -47.26
C ALA A 51 -27.03 19.08 -47.20
N GLU A 52 -27.62 19.12 -46.00
CA GLU A 52 -29.08 19.17 -45.79
C GLU A 52 -29.69 20.42 -46.44
N SER A 53 -29.11 21.60 -46.19
CA SER A 53 -29.58 22.86 -46.79
C SER A 53 -29.46 22.92 -48.31
N LEU A 54 -28.52 22.18 -48.88
CA LEU A 54 -28.31 22.06 -50.33
C LEU A 54 -29.13 20.91 -50.96
N GLY A 55 -29.88 20.16 -50.16
CA GLY A 55 -30.69 19.03 -50.64
C GLY A 55 -29.86 17.88 -51.22
N GLN A 56 -28.66 17.63 -50.67
CA GLN A 56 -27.73 16.59 -51.14
C GLN A 56 -27.71 15.39 -50.17
N PRO A 57 -28.68 14.46 -50.25
CA PRO A 57 -28.85 13.40 -49.25
C PRO A 57 -27.67 12.42 -49.18
N ASP A 58 -26.98 12.17 -50.30
CA ASP A 58 -25.81 11.28 -50.32
C ASP A 58 -24.67 11.84 -49.44
N LEU A 59 -24.44 13.16 -49.48
CA LEU A 59 -23.43 13.81 -48.64
C LEU A 59 -23.86 13.88 -47.16
N VAL A 60 -25.16 13.97 -46.89
CA VAL A 60 -25.69 13.91 -45.51
C VAL A 60 -25.38 12.55 -44.90
N GLU A 61 -25.64 11.46 -45.63
CA GLU A 61 -25.36 10.11 -45.16
C GLU A 61 -23.85 9.84 -44.99
N GLU A 62 -23.00 10.33 -45.89
CA GLU A 62 -21.54 10.21 -45.73
C GLU A 62 -21.03 11.01 -44.52
N ALA A 63 -21.48 12.26 -44.36
CA ALA A 63 -21.10 13.10 -43.21
C ALA A 63 -21.60 12.49 -41.89
N ARG A 64 -22.81 11.91 -41.87
CA ARG A 64 -23.36 11.20 -40.72
C ARG A 64 -22.47 10.01 -40.32
N LYS A 65 -22.10 9.16 -41.27
CA LYS A 65 -21.19 8.02 -41.01
C LYS A 65 -19.87 8.49 -40.39
N LYS A 66 -19.26 9.55 -40.95
CA LYS A 66 -18.01 10.10 -40.41
C LYS A 66 -18.18 10.70 -39.01
N ARG A 67 -19.28 11.41 -38.77
CA ARG A 67 -19.64 11.93 -37.44
C ARG A 67 -19.79 10.81 -36.42
N ASP A 68 -20.44 9.72 -36.79
CA ASP A 68 -20.66 8.55 -35.92
C ASP A 68 -19.34 7.80 -35.65
N GLU A 69 -18.45 7.64 -36.65
CA GLU A 69 -17.10 7.09 -36.46
C GLU A 69 -16.29 7.92 -35.44
N VAL A 70 -16.33 9.25 -35.56
CA VAL A 70 -15.64 10.15 -34.63
C VAL A 70 -16.25 10.08 -33.23
N LEU A 71 -17.58 10.03 -33.12
CA LEU A 71 -18.29 9.91 -31.85
C LEU A 71 -17.94 8.60 -31.10
N GLN A 72 -17.82 7.49 -31.83
CA GLN A 72 -17.39 6.21 -31.26
C GLN A 72 -15.98 6.32 -30.67
N LYS A 73 -15.04 6.93 -31.39
CA LYS A 73 -13.67 7.17 -30.90
C LYS A 73 -13.65 8.11 -29.68
N GLU A 74 -14.45 9.18 -29.72
CA GLU A 74 -14.59 10.12 -28.58
C GLU A 74 -15.08 9.39 -27.32
N THR A 75 -16.02 8.46 -27.47
CA THR A 75 -16.57 7.64 -26.38
C THR A 75 -15.52 6.68 -25.83
N GLN A 76 -14.71 6.06 -26.70
CA GLN A 76 -13.61 5.18 -26.29
C GLN A 76 -12.55 5.95 -25.49
N LEU A 77 -12.11 7.11 -25.98
CA LEU A 77 -11.16 7.95 -25.24
C LEU A 77 -11.73 8.45 -23.91
N GLN A 78 -13.03 8.72 -23.83
CA GLN A 78 -13.67 9.08 -22.56
C GLN A 78 -13.58 7.94 -21.53
N ALA A 79 -13.86 6.70 -21.93
CA ALA A 79 -13.73 5.54 -21.05
C ALA A 79 -12.27 5.33 -20.59
N GLU A 80 -11.30 5.56 -21.48
CA GLU A 80 -9.88 5.50 -21.15
C GLU A 80 -9.49 6.59 -20.14
N ILE A 81 -9.94 7.83 -20.35
CA ILE A 81 -9.74 8.95 -19.42
C ILE A 81 -10.27 8.63 -18.03
N ASP A 82 -11.46 8.04 -17.93
CA ASP A 82 -12.08 7.70 -16.64
C ASP A 82 -11.32 6.56 -15.94
N THR A 83 -10.82 5.61 -16.72
CA THR A 83 -9.95 4.53 -16.23
C THR A 83 -8.64 5.09 -15.68
N LEU A 84 -7.93 5.92 -16.45
CA LEU A 84 -6.69 6.56 -16.05
C LEU A 84 -6.86 7.42 -14.78
N LYS A 85 -7.97 8.19 -14.69
CA LYS A 85 -8.30 8.98 -13.49
C LYS A 85 -8.45 8.09 -12.27
N THR A 86 -9.14 6.96 -12.42
CA THR A 86 -9.35 6.01 -11.32
C THR A 86 -8.02 5.39 -10.87
N GLN A 87 -7.19 4.95 -11.81
CA GLN A 87 -5.86 4.40 -11.54
C GLN A 87 -4.97 5.43 -10.82
N ILE A 88 -4.91 6.67 -11.32
CA ILE A 88 -4.13 7.75 -10.69
C ILE A 88 -4.59 8.02 -9.26
N GLN A 89 -5.90 8.04 -9.01
CA GLN A 89 -6.43 8.22 -7.66
C GLN A 89 -6.04 7.07 -6.73
N GLN A 90 -6.10 5.83 -7.22
CA GLN A 90 -5.68 4.66 -6.44
C GLN A 90 -4.19 4.70 -6.11
N MET A 91 -3.34 5.03 -7.08
CA MET A 91 -1.91 5.22 -6.89
C MET A 91 -1.61 6.34 -5.86
N GLN A 92 -2.28 7.48 -5.97
CA GLN A 92 -2.13 8.59 -5.03
C GLN A 92 -2.50 8.22 -3.59
N ARG A 93 -3.51 7.35 -3.39
CA ARG A 93 -3.91 6.85 -2.07
C ARG A 93 -2.85 5.94 -1.44
N GLN A 94 -2.00 5.30 -2.23
CA GLN A 94 -0.92 4.43 -1.74
C GLN A 94 0.34 5.21 -1.32
N LEU A 95 0.55 6.42 -1.85
CA LEU A 95 1.76 7.24 -1.58
C LEU A 95 2.03 7.49 -0.08
N PRO A 96 1.04 7.84 0.78
CA PRO A 96 1.32 8.06 2.20
C PRO A 96 1.82 6.80 2.90
N ALA A 97 1.30 5.63 2.53
CA ALA A 97 1.72 4.35 3.09
C ALA A 97 3.16 3.99 2.65
N LEU A 98 3.52 4.25 1.38
CA LEU A 98 4.89 4.08 0.90
C LEU A 98 5.88 4.98 1.63
N LYS A 99 5.52 6.26 1.82
CA LYS A 99 6.34 7.22 2.57
C LYS A 99 6.48 6.84 4.06
N ALA A 100 5.46 6.22 4.64
CA ALA A 100 5.52 5.72 6.01
C ALA A 100 6.45 4.50 6.14
N ARG A 101 6.49 3.62 5.13
CA ARG A 101 7.44 2.49 5.07
C ARG A 101 8.89 2.93 4.93
N GLU A 102 9.15 3.97 4.13
CA GLU A 102 10.50 4.55 4.04
C GLU A 102 10.96 5.18 5.37
N ARG A 103 10.01 5.65 6.18
CA ARG A 103 10.26 6.25 7.50
C ARG A 103 10.16 5.25 8.66
N SER A 104 9.78 4.00 8.41
CA SER A 104 9.52 3.05 9.49
C SER A 104 10.83 2.44 9.99
N ILE A 105 11.28 3.02 11.10
CA ILE A 105 12.00 2.45 12.25
C ILE A 105 13.19 1.53 11.93
N ASP A 106 14.39 2.04 12.23
CA ASP A 106 15.60 1.25 12.41
C ASP A 106 15.37 0.23 13.53
N THR A 107 15.26 -1.04 13.14
CA THR A 107 14.98 -2.16 14.06
C THR A 107 16.06 -2.29 15.12
N ASP A 108 17.30 -2.01 14.75
CA ASP A 108 18.45 -2.18 15.62
C ASP A 108 18.47 -1.06 16.66
N LEU A 109 18.09 0.16 16.27
CA LEU A 109 17.92 1.28 17.21
C LEU A 109 16.74 1.03 18.16
N LEU A 110 15.61 0.53 17.65
CA LEU A 110 14.44 0.21 18.47
C LEU A 110 14.77 -0.90 19.48
N GLU A 111 15.49 -1.93 19.05
CA GLU A 111 15.97 -3.01 19.91
C GLU A 111 16.91 -2.48 21.00
N GLN A 112 17.85 -1.59 20.65
CA GLN A 112 18.73 -0.94 21.63
C GLN A 112 17.97 -0.09 22.65
N GLU A 113 16.98 0.69 22.21
CA GLU A 113 16.13 1.50 23.09
C GLU A 113 15.31 0.62 24.04
N LEU A 114 14.79 -0.52 23.56
CA LEU A 114 14.07 -1.52 24.36
C LEU A 114 14.97 -2.19 25.41
N LEU A 115 16.19 -2.59 25.01
CA LEU A 115 17.18 -3.18 25.91
C LEU A 115 17.53 -2.20 27.02
N MET A 116 17.87 -0.95 26.69
CA MET A 116 18.19 0.08 27.69
C MET A 116 17.02 0.37 28.63
N THR A 117 15.78 0.45 28.13
CA THR A 117 14.58 0.72 28.95
C THR A 117 14.28 -0.42 29.92
N THR A 118 14.59 -1.66 29.55
CA THR A 118 14.40 -2.83 30.40
C THR A 118 15.60 -3.11 31.32
N GLY A 119 16.64 -2.26 31.28
CA GLY A 119 17.84 -2.36 32.10
C GLY A 119 18.87 -3.37 31.58
N HIS A 120 18.77 -3.80 30.33
CA HIS A 120 19.68 -4.73 29.69
C HIS A 120 20.65 -3.99 28.76
N LEU A 121 21.92 -4.42 28.72
CA LEU A 121 22.89 -3.90 27.76
C LEU A 121 22.84 -4.72 26.45
N PRO A 122 23.07 -4.07 25.29
CA PRO A 122 23.21 -4.78 24.01
C PRO A 122 24.31 -5.85 24.10
N GLY A 123 23.94 -7.12 23.88
CA GLY A 123 24.87 -8.26 23.92
C GLY A 123 24.87 -9.08 25.22
N GLU A 124 24.05 -8.75 26.21
CA GLU A 124 23.97 -9.48 27.50
C GLU A 124 22.84 -10.53 27.57
N GLU A 125 22.28 -10.97 26.43
CA GLU A 125 21.14 -11.89 26.41
C GLU A 125 21.42 -13.23 27.13
N GLU A 126 22.64 -13.76 27.03
CA GLU A 126 23.06 -15.00 27.69
C GLU A 126 23.21 -14.86 29.22
N GLY A 127 23.58 -13.67 29.70
CA GLY A 127 23.68 -13.36 31.13
C GLY A 127 22.32 -13.42 31.82
N THR A 128 21.26 -13.02 31.13
CA THR A 128 19.90 -13.00 31.69
C THR A 128 19.29 -14.39 31.82
N ALA A 129 19.58 -15.28 30.87
CA ALA A 129 19.10 -16.67 30.92
C ALA A 129 19.77 -17.43 32.07
N THR A 130 21.07 -17.16 32.28
CA THR A 130 21.85 -17.76 33.37
C THR A 130 21.45 -17.21 34.74
N GLU A 131 21.21 -15.90 34.89
CA GLU A 131 20.70 -15.31 36.13
C GLU A 131 19.30 -15.81 36.51
N ARG A 132 18.38 -15.95 35.54
CA ARG A 132 17.05 -16.53 35.79
C ARG A 132 17.14 -18.00 36.21
N ALA A 133 18.03 -18.76 35.58
CA ALA A 133 18.28 -20.16 35.96
C ALA A 133 18.88 -20.27 37.37
N LEU A 134 19.80 -19.38 37.73
CA LEU A 134 20.40 -19.33 39.06
C LEU A 134 19.35 -19.01 40.13
N SER A 135 18.51 -17.99 39.90
CA SER A 135 17.45 -17.61 40.83
C SER A 135 16.41 -18.73 41.01
N ALA A 136 16.12 -19.50 39.96
CA ALA A 136 15.25 -20.67 40.06
C ALA A 136 15.87 -21.79 40.90
N LEU A 137 17.17 -22.07 40.70
CA LEU A 137 17.93 -23.06 41.46
C LEU A 137 18.03 -22.70 42.95
N GLU A 138 18.26 -21.44 43.28
CA GLU A 138 18.31 -20.96 44.66
C GLU A 138 16.95 -21.13 45.37
N LYS A 139 15.84 -20.84 44.68
CA LYS A 139 14.48 -21.05 45.21
C LYS A 139 14.17 -22.52 45.41
N GLU A 140 14.61 -23.38 44.51
CA GLU A 140 14.42 -24.83 44.61
C GLU A 140 15.23 -25.42 45.77
N GLN A 141 16.49 -24.99 45.94
CA GLN A 141 17.32 -25.37 47.08
C GLN A 141 16.73 -24.87 48.41
N ALA A 142 16.23 -23.64 48.46
CA ALA A 142 15.54 -23.11 49.64
C ALA A 142 14.26 -23.90 49.97
N ALA A 143 13.50 -24.31 48.95
CA ALA A 143 12.32 -25.16 49.14
C ALA A 143 12.68 -26.57 49.63
N GLN A 144 13.76 -27.15 49.12
CA GLN A 144 14.26 -28.46 49.56
C GLN A 144 14.79 -28.41 51.00
N ALA A 145 15.53 -27.36 51.36
CA ALA A 145 15.98 -27.14 52.73
C ALA A 145 14.79 -26.99 53.70
N ALA A 146 13.77 -26.22 53.33
CA ALA A 146 12.54 -26.08 54.12
C ALA A 146 11.79 -27.41 54.27
N LEU A 147 11.73 -28.23 53.21
CA LEU A 147 11.13 -29.57 53.25
C LEU A 147 11.91 -30.55 54.14
N GLU A 148 13.25 -30.51 54.12
CA GLU A 148 14.07 -31.33 55.00
C GLU A 148 13.92 -30.94 56.48
N GLU A 149 13.85 -29.64 56.77
CA GLU A 149 13.62 -29.16 58.13
C GLU A 149 12.22 -29.58 58.63
N LEU A 150 11.22 -29.55 57.75
CA LEU A 150 9.87 -30.02 58.06
C LEU A 150 9.83 -31.54 58.26
N LYS A 151 10.56 -32.33 57.45
CA LYS A 151 10.72 -33.79 57.65
C LYS A 151 11.40 -34.12 58.97
N LYS A 152 12.44 -33.36 59.37
CA LYS A 152 13.09 -33.52 60.68
C LYS A 152 12.13 -33.22 61.84
N LYS A 153 11.29 -32.18 61.71
CA LYS A 153 10.25 -31.87 62.69
C LYS A 153 9.15 -32.95 62.73
N MET A 154 8.79 -33.54 61.59
CA MET A 154 7.79 -34.63 61.52
C MET A 154 8.31 -36.00 61.97
N GLN A 155 9.61 -36.28 61.81
CA GLN A 155 10.25 -37.50 62.35
C GLN A 155 10.48 -37.44 63.86
N ASN A 156 10.22 -36.28 64.48
CA ASN A 156 10.21 -36.13 65.93
C ASN A 156 8.78 -35.83 66.46
N PRO A 157 7.82 -36.76 66.36
CA PRO A 157 6.54 -36.61 67.03
C PRO A 157 6.74 -36.94 68.53
N GLN A 158 6.80 -35.89 69.35
CA GLN A 158 6.47 -35.83 70.78
C GLN A 158 7.00 -36.95 71.71
N ASN A 159 7.84 -36.55 72.67
CA ASN A 159 7.69 -37.08 74.03
C ASN A 159 6.87 -36.05 74.83
N PRO A 160 5.59 -36.28 75.15
CA PRO A 160 4.88 -35.54 76.17
C PRO A 160 5.01 -36.32 77.49
N SER A 161 5.80 -35.80 78.43
CA SER A 161 5.60 -35.86 79.88
C SER A 161 6.70 -35.06 80.56
#